data_AF-A0A7Z9CAL1-F1
#
_entry.id   AF-A0A7Z9CAL1-F1
#
_cell.length_a   1.000
_cell.length_b   1.000
_cell.length_c   1.000
_cell.angle_alpha   90.00
_cell.angle_beta   90.00
_cell.angle_gamma   90.00
#
_symmetry.space_group_name_H-M   'P 1'
#
loop_
_entity.id
_entity.type
_entity.pdbx_description
1 polymer ?
#
loop_
_entity_poly.entity_id
_entity_poly.type
_entity_poly.pdbx_seq_one_letter_code
_entity_poly.pdbx_strand_id
1 'polypeptide(L)'
;MGPSLTVGKAFFEDKLNTTLLGNYSISQSDTSKGSTANVQLNINFLPWKNHQFTLIALQSFRNAESDTQNTSAQSTNVSIGYTYHFEKVELPFPSFKFKKKEKTPKEKKPRKEKKQKVEKAEDLERAKDTIPLQEEKVMPEVPATTEEPIEQATKTTEEKVIIKDIPELSNITDLSFMGELNTQIAEVHRQLQVSAKKDKKRLLQEQKLLVEKAKKQQADYRYFVFRCLKNLYKQALESDDKFKADLFAKKQAYDLNSTAENQELLHKAEEGYQAHLWMLNELKDITMEHLIQEKGLLSNFAEQHKEEIYQTIAQKLSPQQKMDAISVLLADFYHKAFFNSSSN
;
A
#
# COMPACT_ATOMS: atom_id res chain seq x y z
N MET A 1 3.76 14.17 56.38
CA MET A 1 3.04 13.14 55.61
C MET A 1 1.64 12.99 56.18
N GLY A 2 0.63 12.76 55.35
CA GLY A 2 -0.75 12.50 55.77
C GLY A 2 -1.40 11.40 54.93
N PRO A 3 -2.68 11.09 55.16
CA PRO A 3 -3.34 9.93 54.57
C PRO A 3 -3.56 10.10 53.06
N SER A 4 -3.52 8.97 52.35
CA SER A 4 -3.96 8.85 50.97
C SER A 4 -4.94 7.68 50.81
N LEU A 5 -5.85 7.81 49.85
CA LEU A 5 -6.84 6.81 49.47
C LEU A 5 -6.89 6.72 47.95
N THR A 6 -6.71 5.51 47.41
CA THR A 6 -6.80 5.24 45.99
C THR A 6 -7.91 4.23 45.74
N VAL A 7 -8.86 4.57 44.87
CA VAL A 7 -9.92 3.67 44.40
C VAL A 7 -9.83 3.57 42.89
N GLY A 8 -9.52 2.38 42.38
CA GLY A 8 -9.44 2.09 40.96
C GLY A 8 -10.51 1.09 40.51
N LYS A 9 -11.01 1.25 39.28
CA LYS A 9 -11.87 0.27 38.62
C LYS A 9 -11.57 0.17 37.13
N ALA A 10 -11.43 -1.06 36.67
CA ALA A 10 -11.32 -1.41 35.25
C ALA A 10 -12.71 -1.72 34.66
N PHE A 11 -12.88 -1.41 33.38
CA PHE A 11 -14.09 -1.65 32.60
C PHE A 11 -13.71 -2.09 31.17
N PHE A 12 -14.63 -2.77 30.49
CA PHE A 12 -14.48 -3.20 29.08
C PHE A 12 -13.21 -4.03 28.82
N GLU A 13 -13.00 -5.12 29.56
CA GLU A 13 -11.82 -6.00 29.41
C GLU A 13 -10.50 -5.22 29.59
N ASP A 14 -10.41 -4.45 30.68
CA ASP A 14 -9.28 -3.60 31.06
C ASP A 14 -8.91 -2.48 30.05
N LYS A 15 -9.74 -2.25 29.02
CA LYS A 15 -9.55 -1.16 28.04
C LYS A 15 -9.82 0.21 28.64
N LEU A 16 -10.64 0.34 29.68
CA LEU A 16 -10.89 1.59 30.39
C LEU A 16 -10.56 1.44 31.88
N ASN A 17 -9.54 2.14 32.35
CA ASN A 17 -9.11 2.14 33.74
C ASN A 17 -9.31 3.53 34.36
N THR A 18 -10.20 3.60 35.34
CA THR A 18 -10.52 4.84 36.06
C THR A 18 -10.04 4.73 37.51
N THR A 19 -9.20 5.67 37.93
CA THR A 19 -8.62 5.72 39.27
C THR A 19 -8.84 7.08 39.91
N LEU A 20 -9.54 7.11 41.03
CA LEU A 20 -9.69 8.28 41.90
C LEU A 20 -8.68 8.17 43.06
N LEU A 21 -7.81 9.16 43.18
CA LEU A 21 -6.83 9.32 44.25
C LEU A 21 -7.17 10.56 45.07
N GLY A 22 -7.35 10.41 46.37
CA GLY A 22 -7.38 11.52 47.33
C GLY A 22 -6.14 11.47 48.22
N ASN A 23 -5.50 12.61 48.47
CA ASN A 23 -4.44 12.70 49.48
C ASN A 23 -4.50 14.00 50.26
N TYR A 24 -4.09 13.94 51.52
CA TYR A 24 -3.98 15.10 52.40
C TYR A 24 -2.58 15.19 53.00
N SER A 25 -1.95 16.35 52.87
CA SER A 25 -0.61 16.63 53.35
C SER A 25 -0.61 17.86 54.25
N ILE A 26 0.01 17.74 55.42
CA ILE A 26 0.32 18.88 56.30
C ILE A 26 1.84 19.12 56.26
N SER A 27 2.24 20.38 56.19
CA SER A 27 3.60 20.88 56.40
C SER A 27 3.58 21.88 57.55
N GLN A 28 4.48 21.77 58.52
CA GLN A 28 4.59 22.71 59.62
C GLN A 28 6.04 23.12 59.80
N SER A 29 6.24 24.39 60.15
CA SER A 29 7.52 25.04 60.45
C SER A 29 7.31 26.01 61.61
N ASP A 30 8.39 26.56 62.16
CA ASP A 30 8.34 27.39 63.36
C ASP A 30 7.53 28.70 63.19
N THR A 31 7.36 29.17 61.95
CA THR A 31 6.67 30.44 61.60
C THR A 31 5.53 30.28 60.58
N SER A 32 5.24 29.04 60.13
CA SER A 32 4.14 28.80 59.20
C SER A 32 3.62 27.36 59.22
N LYS A 33 2.33 27.22 58.94
CA LYS A 33 1.61 25.95 58.85
C LYS A 33 0.83 25.89 57.54
N GLY A 34 1.06 24.84 56.77
CA GLY A 34 0.40 24.61 55.49
C GLY A 34 -0.36 23.28 55.49
N SER A 35 -1.47 23.25 54.77
CA SER A 35 -2.14 22.00 54.40
C SER A 35 -2.48 22.00 52.92
N THR A 36 -2.47 20.81 52.31
CA THR A 36 -2.88 20.60 50.93
C THR A 36 -3.71 19.33 50.84
N ALA A 37 -4.97 19.46 50.43
CA ALA A 37 -5.78 18.34 49.97
C ALA A 37 -5.71 18.30 48.43
N ASN A 38 -5.50 17.13 47.84
CA ASN A 38 -5.70 16.95 46.41
C ASN A 38 -6.68 15.82 46.14
N VAL A 39 -7.45 15.99 45.06
CA VAL A 39 -8.31 14.97 44.47
C VAL A 39 -7.90 14.85 43.02
N GLN A 40 -7.47 13.65 42.61
CA GLN A 40 -7.02 13.36 41.26
C GLN A 40 -7.88 12.26 40.65
N LEU A 41 -8.52 12.56 39.53
CA LEU A 41 -9.15 11.59 38.65
C LEU A 41 -8.17 11.26 37.52
N ASN A 42 -7.82 9.98 37.37
CA ASN A 42 -7.05 9.46 36.25
C ASN A 42 -7.96 8.53 35.44
N ILE A 43 -8.06 8.75 34.13
CA ILE A 43 -8.75 7.87 33.19
C ILE A 43 -7.74 7.46 32.11
N ASN A 44 -7.50 6.16 31.98
CA ASN A 44 -6.67 5.60 30.91
C ASN A 44 -7.57 4.75 30.01
N PHE A 45 -7.55 5.03 28.71
CA PHE A 45 -8.37 4.36 27.72
C PHE A 45 -7.51 3.82 26.57
N LEU A 46 -7.61 2.52 26.34
CA LEU A 46 -6.89 1.77 25.31
C LEU A 46 -7.91 1.23 24.28
N PRO A 47 -8.43 2.08 23.37
CA PRO A 47 -9.40 1.66 22.36
C PRO A 47 -8.82 0.65 21.36
N TRP A 48 -7.51 0.74 21.09
CA TRP A 48 -6.79 -0.12 20.16
C TRP A 48 -5.42 -0.49 20.74
N LYS A 49 -4.89 -1.64 20.33
CA LYS A 49 -3.63 -2.24 20.83
C LYS A 49 -2.45 -1.26 20.95
N ASN A 50 -2.33 -0.33 20.00
CA ASN A 50 -1.20 0.58 19.87
C ASN A 50 -1.54 2.04 20.29
N HIS A 51 -2.73 2.29 20.82
CA HIS A 51 -3.23 3.63 21.15
C HIS A 51 -3.62 3.71 22.62
N GLN A 52 -3.02 4.63 23.38
CA GLN A 52 -3.39 4.93 24.75
C GLN A 52 -3.75 6.40 24.88
N PHE A 53 -4.98 6.67 25.32
CA PHE A 53 -5.44 7.98 25.74
C PHE A 53 -5.41 8.06 27.27
N THR A 54 -4.95 9.18 27.80
CA THR A 54 -4.85 9.41 29.24
C THR A 54 -5.42 10.79 29.56
N LEU A 55 -6.42 10.85 30.42
CA LEU A 55 -6.97 12.08 30.99
C LEU A 55 -6.65 12.11 32.48
N ILE A 56 -6.02 13.18 32.94
CA ILE A 56 -5.74 13.42 34.36
C ILE A 56 -6.36 14.76 34.74
N ALA A 57 -7.26 14.76 35.72
CA ALA A 57 -7.82 15.96 36.33
C ALA A 57 -7.41 15.99 37.80
N LEU A 58 -6.63 17.00 38.19
CA LEU A 58 -6.14 17.21 39.55
C LEU A 58 -6.74 18.51 40.10
N GLN A 59 -7.52 18.41 41.16
CA GLN A 59 -7.96 19.54 41.97
C GLN A 59 -7.12 19.59 43.25
N SER A 60 -6.45 20.71 43.49
CA SER A 60 -5.70 20.98 44.71
C SER A 60 -6.36 22.11 45.51
N PHE A 61 -6.50 21.91 46.82
CA PHE A 61 -6.92 22.91 47.80
C PHE A 61 -5.76 23.10 48.78
N ARG A 62 -5.20 24.31 48.83
CA ARG A 62 -4.02 24.63 49.66
C ARG A 62 -4.34 25.77 50.60
N ASN A 63 -4.13 25.57 51.89
CA ASN A 63 -4.20 26.61 52.91
C ASN A 63 -2.80 26.80 53.49
N ALA A 64 -2.40 28.05 53.70
CA ALA A 64 -1.17 28.40 54.38
C ALA A 64 -1.43 29.54 55.39
N GLU A 65 -1.11 29.26 56.64
CA GLU A 65 -1.20 30.14 57.80
C GLU A 65 0.23 30.57 58.17
N SER A 66 0.48 31.86 58.30
CA SER A 66 1.71 32.42 58.88
C SER A 66 1.37 33.45 59.96
N ASP A 67 2.36 33.83 60.77
CA ASP A 67 2.20 34.82 61.85
C ASP A 67 1.67 36.19 61.38
N THR A 68 1.73 36.48 60.07
CA THR A 68 1.33 37.76 59.48
C THR A 68 0.19 37.66 58.46
N GLN A 69 -0.09 36.48 57.88
CA GLN A 69 -1.11 36.34 56.85
C GLN A 69 -1.64 34.91 56.70
N ASN A 70 -2.96 34.79 56.53
CA ASN A 70 -3.60 33.54 56.10
C ASN A 70 -3.94 33.62 54.61
N THR A 71 -3.62 32.56 53.87
CA THR A 71 -3.88 32.45 52.43
C THR A 71 -4.51 31.10 52.10
N SER A 72 -5.52 31.12 51.23
CA SER A 72 -6.14 29.92 50.67
C SER A 72 -6.10 30.00 49.15
N ALA A 73 -5.73 28.90 48.51
CA ALA A 73 -5.58 28.79 47.07
C ALA A 73 -6.23 27.49 46.58
N GLN A 74 -6.83 27.56 45.39
CA GLN A 74 -7.38 26.41 44.69
C GLN A 74 -6.78 26.37 43.30
N SER A 75 -6.39 25.18 42.83
CA SER A 75 -5.89 25.01 41.47
C SER A 75 -6.44 23.74 40.83
N THR A 76 -6.98 23.89 39.62
CA THR A 76 -7.43 22.81 38.76
C THR A 76 -6.41 22.62 37.65
N ASN A 77 -5.88 21.41 37.50
CA ASN A 77 -5.00 21.05 36.40
C ASN A 77 -5.65 19.90 35.63
N VAL A 78 -5.91 20.12 34.34
CA VAL A 78 -6.42 19.07 33.43
C VAL A 78 -5.34 18.80 32.39
N SER A 79 -4.99 17.53 32.21
CA SER A 79 -3.98 17.08 31.27
C SER A 79 -4.55 15.98 30.40
N ILE A 80 -4.43 16.14 29.09
CA ILE A 80 -4.84 15.16 28.08
C ILE A 80 -3.58 14.69 27.38
N GLY A 81 -3.32 13.39 27.46
CA GLY A 81 -2.22 12.71 26.79
C GLY A 81 -2.74 11.71 25.77
N TYR A 82 -2.00 11.58 24.67
CA TYR A 82 -2.18 10.52 23.69
C TYR A 82 -0.81 9.93 23.36
N THR A 83 -0.70 8.61 23.49
CA THR A 83 0.51 7.84 23.22
C THR A 83 0.19 6.83 22.11
N TYR A 84 1.00 6.85 21.06
CA TYR A 84 0.95 5.85 19.99
C TYR A 84 2.21 4.98 20.04
N HIS A 85 2.02 3.68 20.24
CA HIS A 85 3.10 2.71 20.23
C HIS A 85 3.37 2.26 18.79
N PHE A 86 4.47 2.73 18.22
CA PHE A 86 5.02 2.12 17.02
C PHE A 86 5.49 0.70 17.34
N GLU A 87 4.65 -0.29 17.06
CA GLU A 87 5.13 -1.65 16.85
C GLU A 87 6.14 -1.59 15.70
N LYS A 88 7.43 -1.58 16.07
CA LYS A 88 8.48 -2.02 15.15
C LYS A 88 8.11 -3.43 14.73
N VAL A 89 7.58 -3.55 13.52
CA VAL A 89 7.68 -4.80 12.77
C VAL A 89 9.15 -4.92 12.36
N GLU A 90 9.99 -5.28 13.33
CA GLU A 90 11.19 -6.04 13.06
C GLU A 90 10.69 -7.38 12.50
N LEU A 91 10.41 -7.39 11.19
CA LEU A 91 10.23 -8.60 10.42
C LEU A 91 11.42 -9.49 10.78
N PRO A 92 11.23 -10.64 11.45
CA PRO A 92 12.34 -11.54 11.66
C PRO A 92 12.77 -11.97 10.27
N PHE A 93 13.96 -11.53 9.84
CA PHE A 93 14.51 -11.89 8.55
C PHE A 93 14.43 -13.42 8.44
N PRO A 94 13.79 -13.97 7.39
CA PRO A 94 13.61 -15.41 7.28
C PRO A 94 14.98 -16.06 7.25
N SER A 95 15.36 -16.70 8.36
CA SER A 95 16.64 -17.40 8.43
C SER A 95 16.53 -18.63 7.55
N PHE A 96 16.98 -18.53 6.30
CA PHE A 96 17.07 -19.65 5.37
C PHE A 96 18.07 -20.67 5.91
N LYS A 97 17.60 -21.54 6.81
CA LYS A 97 18.31 -22.74 7.23
C LYS A 97 18.29 -23.72 6.05
N PHE A 98 19.19 -23.49 5.09
CA PHE A 98 19.51 -24.46 4.06
C PHE A 98 19.83 -25.79 4.74
N LYS A 99 18.95 -26.78 4.61
CA LYS A 99 19.30 -28.16 4.94
C LYS A 99 20.50 -28.53 4.07
N LYS A 100 21.69 -28.62 4.69
CA LYS A 100 22.87 -29.15 4.00
C LYS A 100 22.48 -30.51 3.44
N LYS A 101 22.61 -30.67 2.12
CA LYS A 101 22.51 -32.00 1.49
C LYS A 101 23.48 -32.92 2.25
N GLU A 102 22.97 -34.05 2.73
CA GLU A 102 23.85 -35.12 3.18
C GLU A 102 24.81 -35.47 2.05
N LYS A 103 26.10 -35.52 2.37
CA LYS A 103 27.10 -36.01 1.44
C LYS A 103 27.02 -37.53 1.46
N THR A 104 26.43 -38.12 0.42
CA THR A 104 26.58 -39.55 0.15
C THR A 104 28.08 -39.90 0.15
N PRO A 105 28.53 -40.95 0.86
CA PRO A 105 29.94 -41.29 0.92
C PRO A 105 30.50 -41.62 -0.47
N LYS A 106 31.68 -41.08 -0.80
CA LYS A 106 32.41 -41.49 -2.02
C LYS A 106 32.92 -42.91 -1.85
N GLU A 107 32.32 -43.85 -2.56
CA GLU A 107 32.92 -45.16 -2.77
C GLU A 107 34.21 -45.02 -3.61
N LYS A 108 35.26 -45.76 -3.22
CA LYS A 108 36.59 -45.71 -3.85
C LYS A 108 36.86 -47.02 -4.60
N LYS A 109 37.26 -46.93 -5.88
CA LYS A 109 38.38 -47.65 -6.56
C LYS A 109 38.11 -47.76 -8.08
N PRO A 110 39.11 -48.09 -8.93
CA PRO A 110 40.55 -47.86 -8.80
C PRO A 110 41.15 -47.12 -10.02
N ARG A 111 42.48 -46.97 -10.02
CA ARG A 111 43.31 -46.16 -10.94
C ARG A 111 43.92 -47.00 -12.07
N LYS A 112 43.87 -46.49 -13.32
CA LYS A 112 44.79 -46.66 -14.48
C LYS A 112 44.16 -45.92 -15.69
N GLU A 113 44.87 -45.38 -16.68
CA GLU A 113 46.30 -45.47 -17.04
C GLU A 113 46.82 -44.16 -17.72
N LYS A 114 48.09 -44.15 -18.18
CA LYS A 114 48.83 -42.96 -18.67
C LYS A 114 48.59 -42.64 -20.16
N LYS A 115 48.93 -41.38 -20.55
CA LYS A 115 49.43 -40.84 -21.86
C LYS A 115 48.61 -39.60 -22.32
N GLN A 116 49.16 -38.55 -22.93
CA GLN A 116 50.55 -38.10 -23.14
C GLN A 116 50.58 -36.57 -23.37
N LYS A 117 51.72 -35.90 -23.15
CA LYS A 117 51.94 -34.45 -23.39
C LYS A 117 52.56 -34.24 -24.78
N VAL A 118 52.04 -33.31 -25.60
CA VAL A 118 52.77 -32.68 -26.72
C VAL A 118 52.34 -31.22 -26.87
N GLU A 119 53.32 -30.32 -26.98
CA GLU A 119 53.19 -28.90 -27.35
C GLU A 119 53.65 -28.70 -28.80
N LYS A 120 53.06 -27.74 -29.53
CA LYS A 120 53.63 -26.84 -30.58
C LYS A 120 52.45 -26.06 -31.21
N ALA A 121 52.42 -24.73 -31.33
CA ALA A 121 53.37 -23.72 -31.82
C ALA A 121 53.25 -23.45 -33.34
N GLU A 122 52.57 -22.33 -33.65
CA GLU A 122 52.84 -21.26 -34.62
C GLU A 122 53.07 -21.50 -36.14
N ASP A 123 52.80 -20.41 -36.88
CA ASP A 123 53.03 -20.06 -38.30
C ASP A 123 52.32 -20.82 -39.44
N LEU A 124 51.58 -20.08 -40.30
CA LEU A 124 52.16 -19.41 -41.50
C LEU A 124 51.18 -18.42 -42.17
N GLU A 125 51.69 -17.41 -42.89
CA GLU A 125 50.89 -16.35 -43.55
C GLU A 125 50.48 -16.61 -45.04
N ARG A 126 49.59 -15.72 -45.54
CA ARG A 126 49.69 -14.98 -46.84
C ARG A 126 49.43 -15.67 -48.20
N ALA A 127 48.25 -15.37 -48.78
CA ALA A 127 48.00 -14.92 -50.18
C ALA A 127 46.50 -14.48 -50.26
N LYS A 128 46.07 -13.26 -50.60
CA LYS A 128 46.25 -12.36 -51.78
C LYS A 128 45.52 -12.79 -53.06
N ASP A 129 44.58 -11.91 -53.48
CA ASP A 129 44.03 -11.64 -54.82
C ASP A 129 43.26 -12.82 -55.50
N THR A 130 42.16 -12.64 -56.26
CA THR A 130 41.83 -11.59 -57.24
C THR A 130 40.31 -11.43 -57.44
N ILE A 131 39.86 -10.25 -57.89
CA ILE A 131 38.48 -9.93 -58.33
C ILE A 131 38.30 -10.31 -59.82
N PRO A 132 37.07 -10.62 -60.29
CA PRO A 132 36.60 -9.96 -61.52
C PRO A 132 35.27 -9.20 -61.34
N LEU A 133 35.24 -8.00 -61.90
CA LEU A 133 34.06 -7.15 -62.07
C LEU A 133 33.35 -7.55 -63.37
N GLN A 134 32.02 -7.40 -63.44
CA GLN A 134 31.32 -7.21 -64.72
C GLN A 134 30.33 -6.05 -64.57
N GLU A 135 30.40 -5.13 -65.52
CA GLU A 135 29.53 -3.97 -65.67
C GLU A 135 28.42 -4.28 -66.67
N GLU A 136 27.23 -3.73 -66.45
CA GLU A 136 26.36 -3.02 -67.42
C GLU A 136 24.92 -2.94 -66.85
N LYS A 137 24.03 -1.98 -67.15
CA LYS A 137 24.11 -0.56 -67.58
C LYS A 137 22.65 -0.03 -67.66
N VAL A 138 22.48 1.27 -67.94
CA VAL A 138 21.24 1.93 -68.42
C VAL A 138 20.13 2.17 -67.38
N MET A 139 20.10 3.42 -66.87
CA MET A 139 18.84 4.15 -66.60
C MET A 139 18.28 4.71 -67.92
N PRO A 140 17.04 5.21 -67.93
CA PRO A 140 16.91 6.64 -68.24
C PRO A 140 15.90 7.43 -67.39
N GLU A 141 16.38 8.60 -66.93
CA GLU A 141 15.77 9.95 -66.92
C GLU A 141 14.36 10.26 -66.39
N VAL A 142 14.30 11.39 -65.67
CA VAL A 142 13.13 12.12 -65.13
C VAL A 142 12.79 13.31 -66.07
N PRO A 143 11.55 13.82 -66.10
CA PRO A 143 11.24 15.10 -65.39
C PRO A 143 9.80 15.08 -64.76
N ALA A 144 9.28 16.07 -64.03
CA ALA A 144 9.72 17.46 -63.75
C ALA A 144 9.30 17.97 -62.34
N THR A 145 9.68 19.22 -62.05
CA THR A 145 9.44 20.08 -60.87
C THR A 145 8.00 20.62 -60.71
N THR A 146 7.52 20.86 -59.47
CA THR A 146 6.85 22.10 -58.97
C THR A 146 6.85 22.10 -57.41
N GLU A 147 6.59 23.23 -56.77
CA GLU A 147 7.03 23.63 -55.42
C GLU A 147 6.10 23.25 -54.23
N GLU A 148 6.57 23.59 -53.02
CA GLU A 148 6.07 23.38 -51.64
C GLU A 148 4.71 24.04 -51.28
N PRO A 149 4.23 24.03 -50.00
CA PRO A 149 4.20 22.97 -48.97
C PRO A 149 2.77 22.77 -48.39
N ILE A 150 2.45 21.59 -47.82
CA ILE A 150 1.29 21.46 -46.91
C ILE A 150 1.68 20.65 -45.67
N GLU A 151 1.67 21.33 -44.51
CA GLU A 151 1.64 20.71 -43.20
C GLU A 151 0.34 19.90 -43.04
N GLN A 152 0.42 18.62 -42.70
CA GLN A 152 -0.70 17.98 -41.98
C GLN A 152 -0.28 16.77 -41.15
N ALA A 153 -0.19 17.01 -39.85
CA ALA A 153 -0.50 16.10 -38.75
C ALA A 153 -0.50 14.60 -39.08
N THR A 154 0.65 13.95 -38.92
CA THR A 154 0.69 12.50 -38.67
C THR A 154 -0.03 12.19 -37.37
N LYS A 155 -1.30 11.79 -37.48
CA LYS A 155 -2.00 11.10 -36.40
C LYS A 155 -1.11 9.94 -35.96
N THR A 156 -0.70 9.96 -34.69
CA THR A 156 -0.10 8.81 -34.03
C THR A 156 -1.19 7.75 -33.90
N THR A 157 -1.38 6.96 -34.97
CA THR A 157 -2.18 5.74 -34.89
C THR A 157 -1.48 4.84 -33.89
N GLU A 158 -2.18 4.49 -32.82
CA GLU A 158 -1.72 3.52 -31.82
C GLU A 158 -1.64 2.13 -32.47
N GLU A 159 -0.56 1.90 -33.23
CA GLU A 159 -0.24 0.58 -33.74
C GLU A 159 0.10 -0.28 -32.52
N LYS A 160 -0.90 -1.06 -32.10
CA LYS A 160 -0.91 -1.91 -30.91
C LYS A 160 0.09 -3.05 -31.11
N VAL A 161 1.38 -2.75 -30.95
CA VAL A 161 2.50 -3.67 -31.14
C VAL A 161 2.20 -4.97 -30.41
N ILE A 162 2.11 -6.07 -31.17
CA ILE A 162 1.64 -7.35 -30.64
C ILE A 162 2.84 -8.06 -29.98
N ILE A 163 3.06 -7.79 -28.68
CA ILE A 163 4.16 -8.34 -27.86
C ILE A 163 3.93 -9.83 -27.50
N LYS A 164 3.24 -10.61 -28.36
CA LYS A 164 2.88 -12.01 -28.08
C LYS A 164 4.05 -12.99 -28.14
N ASP A 165 5.16 -12.62 -28.79
CA ASP A 165 6.29 -13.50 -29.08
C ASP A 165 7.37 -13.52 -27.97
N ILE A 166 7.09 -12.96 -26.79
CA ILE A 166 7.98 -13.03 -25.61
C ILE A 166 7.32 -13.90 -24.53
N PRO A 167 7.74 -15.18 -24.35
CA PRO A 167 7.12 -16.11 -23.40
C PRO A 167 7.19 -15.67 -21.93
N GLU A 168 8.09 -14.75 -21.58
CA GLU A 168 8.16 -14.19 -20.22
C GLU A 168 7.17 -13.03 -19.98
N LEU A 169 6.61 -12.44 -21.04
CA LEU A 169 5.62 -11.35 -20.97
C LEU A 169 4.18 -11.81 -21.17
N SER A 170 3.94 -13.01 -21.72
CA SER A 170 2.59 -13.57 -21.87
C SER A 170 1.80 -13.67 -20.54
N ASN A 171 2.52 -13.67 -19.41
CA ASN A 171 1.96 -13.75 -18.06
C ASN A 171 1.73 -12.35 -17.43
N ILE A 172 2.11 -11.26 -18.12
CA ILE A 172 1.92 -9.88 -17.66
C ILE A 172 0.77 -9.26 -18.47
N THR A 173 -0.46 -9.57 -18.05
CA THR A 173 -1.71 -9.03 -18.60
C THR A 173 -1.76 -7.50 -18.60
N ASP A 174 -1.04 -6.87 -17.65
CA ASP A 174 -1.18 -5.46 -17.32
C ASP A 174 -0.15 -4.57 -18.04
N LEU A 175 0.64 -5.15 -18.96
CA LEU A 175 1.79 -4.49 -19.58
C LEU A 175 1.39 -3.18 -20.30
N SER A 176 0.21 -3.13 -20.92
CA SER A 176 -0.31 -1.93 -21.60
C SER A 176 -0.41 -0.71 -20.68
N PHE A 177 -0.67 -0.91 -19.40
CA PHE A 177 -0.85 0.16 -18.41
C PHE A 177 0.48 0.67 -17.82
N MET A 178 1.61 0.09 -18.20
CA MET A 178 2.93 0.46 -17.68
C MET A 178 3.59 1.64 -18.43
N GLY A 179 2.87 2.28 -19.36
CA GLY A 179 3.28 3.51 -20.03
C GLY A 179 4.64 3.42 -20.71
N GLU A 180 5.60 4.24 -20.29
CA GLU A 180 6.96 4.30 -20.84
C GLU A 180 7.66 2.92 -20.85
N LEU A 181 7.43 2.08 -19.83
CA LEU A 181 8.05 0.75 -19.76
C LEU A 181 7.53 -0.18 -20.86
N ASN A 182 6.25 -0.07 -21.23
CA ASN A 182 5.68 -0.81 -22.36
C ASN A 182 6.34 -0.38 -23.67
N THR A 183 6.49 0.93 -23.88
CA THR A 183 7.16 1.51 -25.06
C THR A 183 8.63 1.07 -25.16
N GLN A 184 9.38 1.09 -24.05
CA GLN A 184 10.77 0.60 -24.00
C GLN A 184 10.85 -0.90 -24.37
N ILE A 185 9.92 -1.72 -23.86
CA ILE A 185 9.87 -3.16 -24.16
C ILE A 185 9.55 -3.42 -25.64
N ALA A 186 8.55 -2.71 -26.19
CA ALA A 186 8.16 -2.81 -27.59
C ALA A 186 9.30 -2.41 -28.53
N GLU A 187 10.00 -1.31 -28.24
CA GLU A 187 11.11 -0.82 -29.07
C GLU A 187 12.33 -1.75 -29.00
N VAL A 188 12.74 -2.22 -27.82
CA VAL A 188 13.83 -3.20 -27.70
C VAL A 188 13.47 -4.52 -28.40
N HIS A 189 12.19 -4.94 -28.36
CA HIS A 189 11.74 -6.11 -29.11
C HIS A 189 11.81 -5.89 -30.63
N ARG A 190 11.38 -4.72 -31.12
CA ARG A 190 11.50 -4.33 -32.54
C ARG A 190 12.95 -4.35 -33.00
N GLN A 191 13.86 -3.77 -32.21
CA GLN A 191 15.30 -3.81 -32.49
C GLN A 191 15.87 -5.24 -32.50
N LEU A 192 15.39 -6.14 -31.64
CA LEU A 192 15.83 -7.55 -31.62
C LEU A 192 15.51 -8.32 -32.90
N GLN A 193 14.44 -7.96 -33.60
CA GLN A 193 14.05 -8.57 -34.88
C GLN A 193 14.99 -8.15 -36.03
N VAL A 194 15.44 -6.89 -36.05
CA VAL A 194 16.27 -6.32 -37.14
C VAL A 194 17.79 -6.30 -36.84
N SER A 195 18.21 -6.59 -35.60
CA SER A 195 19.61 -6.45 -35.16
C SER A 195 20.57 -7.55 -35.65
N ALA A 196 21.80 -7.14 -35.95
CA ALA A 196 22.91 -8.04 -36.24
C ALA A 196 23.35 -8.85 -35.00
N LYS A 197 24.04 -9.99 -35.23
CA LYS A 197 24.46 -10.95 -34.17
C LYS A 197 25.20 -10.32 -32.97
N LYS A 198 25.96 -9.24 -33.19
CA LYS A 198 26.74 -8.56 -32.14
C LYS A 198 25.84 -7.80 -31.15
N ASP A 199 24.91 -7.00 -31.67
CA ASP A 199 24.02 -6.16 -30.87
C ASP A 199 22.88 -6.94 -30.23
N LYS A 200 22.45 -8.04 -30.88
CA LYS A 200 21.42 -8.95 -30.38
C LYS A 200 21.71 -9.45 -28.96
N LYS A 201 22.98 -9.67 -28.57
CA LYS A 201 23.35 -10.06 -27.20
C LYS A 201 23.09 -8.96 -26.17
N ARG A 202 23.36 -7.70 -26.50
CA ARG A 202 23.10 -6.53 -25.64
C ARG A 202 21.59 -6.35 -25.46
N LEU A 203 20.87 -6.34 -26.58
CA LEU A 203 19.41 -6.14 -26.61
C LEU A 203 18.66 -7.27 -25.86
N LEU A 204 19.14 -8.51 -25.88
CA LEU A 204 18.57 -9.60 -25.07
C LEU A 204 18.76 -9.40 -23.56
N GLN A 205 19.90 -8.83 -23.13
CA GLN A 205 20.13 -8.48 -21.72
C GLN A 205 19.25 -7.30 -21.28
N GLU A 206 19.10 -6.31 -22.15
CA GLU A 206 18.24 -5.14 -21.94
C GLU A 206 16.76 -5.55 -21.86
N GLN A 207 16.28 -6.36 -22.83
CA GLN A 207 14.94 -6.94 -22.81
C GLN A 207 14.68 -7.69 -21.49
N LYS A 208 15.61 -8.55 -21.06
CA LYS A 208 15.47 -9.25 -19.77
C LYS A 208 15.37 -8.31 -18.58
N LEU A 209 16.15 -7.22 -18.54
CA LEU A 209 16.07 -6.23 -17.48
C LEU A 209 14.71 -5.50 -17.48
N LEU A 210 14.18 -5.15 -18.65
CA LEU A 210 12.87 -4.51 -18.77
C LEU A 210 11.72 -5.47 -18.39
N VAL A 211 11.81 -6.74 -18.77
CA VAL A 211 10.88 -7.80 -18.34
C VAL A 211 10.86 -7.94 -16.81
N GLU A 212 12.02 -7.97 -16.15
CA GLU A 212 12.09 -8.01 -14.68
C GLU A 212 11.53 -6.73 -14.02
N LYS A 213 11.75 -5.55 -14.62
CA LYS A 213 11.08 -4.31 -14.19
C LYS A 213 9.55 -4.42 -14.30
N ALA A 214 9.03 -4.98 -15.39
CA ALA A 214 7.59 -5.13 -15.60
C ALA A 214 6.96 -6.11 -14.58
N LYS A 215 7.60 -7.26 -14.34
CA LYS A 215 7.21 -8.21 -13.28
C LYS A 215 7.18 -7.53 -11.90
N LYS A 216 8.20 -6.72 -11.60
CA LYS A 216 8.24 -5.96 -10.35
C LYS A 216 7.12 -4.92 -10.27
N GLN A 217 6.90 -4.13 -11.33
CA GLN A 217 5.86 -3.10 -11.36
C GLN A 217 4.44 -3.69 -11.23
N GLN A 218 4.20 -4.88 -11.80
CA GLN A 218 2.97 -5.64 -11.58
C GLN A 218 2.83 -6.11 -10.12
N ALA A 219 3.91 -6.61 -9.52
CA ALA A 219 3.90 -7.03 -8.11
C ALA A 219 3.69 -5.85 -7.15
N ASP A 220 4.33 -4.70 -7.42
CA ASP A 220 4.18 -3.45 -6.67
C ASP A 220 2.73 -2.93 -6.77
N TYR A 221 2.11 -2.95 -7.97
CA TYR A 221 0.67 -2.66 -8.17
C TYR A 221 -0.22 -3.58 -7.32
N ARG A 222 -0.04 -4.91 -7.45
CA ARG A 222 -0.86 -5.89 -6.73
C ARG A 222 -0.73 -5.72 -5.21
N TYR A 223 0.48 -5.54 -4.71
CA TYR A 223 0.72 -5.31 -3.28
C TYR A 223 0.09 -4.01 -2.79
N PHE A 224 0.14 -2.94 -3.60
CA PHE A 224 -0.44 -1.65 -3.23
C PHE A 224 -1.98 -1.70 -3.17
N VAL A 225 -2.63 -2.25 -4.20
CA VAL A 225 -4.09 -2.40 -4.25
C VAL A 225 -4.57 -3.34 -3.14
N PHE A 226 -3.90 -4.48 -2.90
CA PHE A 226 -4.21 -5.38 -1.79
C PHE A 226 -4.11 -4.69 -0.42
N ARG A 227 -3.11 -3.83 -0.22
CA ARG A 227 -2.98 -3.03 1.01
C ARG A 227 -4.13 -2.03 1.16
N CYS A 228 -4.57 -1.39 0.07
CA CYS A 228 -5.70 -0.46 0.10
C CYS A 228 -7.02 -1.19 0.41
N LEU A 229 -7.26 -2.36 -0.20
CA LEU A 229 -8.41 -3.23 0.09
C LEU A 229 -8.47 -3.65 1.57
N LYS A 230 -7.34 -4.09 2.16
CA LYS A 230 -7.28 -4.44 3.59
C LYS A 230 -7.42 -3.23 4.51
N ASN A 231 -6.95 -2.05 4.08
CA ASN A 231 -7.17 -0.80 4.82
C ASN A 231 -8.65 -0.37 4.79
N LEU A 232 -9.31 -0.47 3.62
CA LEU A 232 -10.73 -0.19 3.45
C LEU A 232 -11.58 -1.11 4.33
N TYR A 233 -11.33 -2.42 4.33
CA TYR A 233 -11.99 -3.37 5.23
C TYR A 233 -11.86 -2.97 6.70
N LYS A 234 -10.65 -2.57 7.13
CA LYS A 234 -10.40 -2.12 8.49
C LYS A 234 -11.19 -0.84 8.82
N GLN A 235 -11.16 0.15 7.93
CA GLN A 235 -11.89 1.41 8.11
C GLN A 235 -13.42 1.21 8.11
N ALA A 236 -13.92 0.25 7.32
CA ALA A 236 -15.31 -0.17 7.35
C ALA A 236 -15.67 -0.78 8.72
N LEU A 237 -14.89 -1.73 9.23
CA LEU A 237 -15.11 -2.30 10.58
C LEU A 237 -15.07 -1.22 11.68
N GLU A 238 -14.19 -0.23 11.58
CA GLU A 238 -14.09 0.90 12.52
C GLU A 238 -15.22 1.95 12.36
N SER A 239 -16.09 1.80 11.36
CA SER A 239 -17.23 2.68 11.09
C SER A 239 -18.61 2.00 11.13
N ASP A 240 -18.70 0.67 11.25
CA ASP A 240 -19.97 -0.08 11.38
C ASP A 240 -20.89 0.51 12.47
N ASP A 241 -20.35 0.74 13.67
CA ASP A 241 -21.07 1.38 14.78
C ASP A 241 -21.65 2.76 14.42
N LYS A 242 -21.00 3.51 13.52
CA LYS A 242 -21.48 4.83 13.07
C LYS A 242 -22.63 4.72 12.07
N PHE A 243 -22.52 3.82 11.09
CA PHE A 243 -23.61 3.55 10.14
C PHE A 243 -24.84 3.02 10.89
N LYS A 244 -24.63 2.08 11.81
CA LYS A 244 -25.66 1.52 12.67
C LYS A 244 -26.32 2.58 13.57
N ALA A 245 -25.53 3.50 14.14
CA ALA A 245 -26.06 4.61 14.93
C ALA A 245 -26.87 5.61 14.09
N ASP A 246 -26.44 5.95 12.87
CA ASP A 246 -27.23 6.83 11.98
C ASP A 246 -28.55 6.17 11.59
N LEU A 247 -28.54 4.88 11.23
CA LEU A 247 -29.76 4.12 10.96
C LEU A 247 -30.73 4.14 12.15
N PHE A 248 -30.25 3.88 13.38
CA PHE A 248 -31.08 3.98 14.57
C PHE A 248 -31.63 5.39 14.79
N ALA A 249 -30.84 6.43 14.53
CA ALA A 249 -31.29 7.83 14.64
C ALA A 249 -32.36 8.19 13.61
N LYS A 250 -32.22 7.77 12.34
CA LYS A 250 -33.26 7.98 11.31
C LYS A 250 -34.55 7.23 11.66
N LYS A 251 -34.42 6.00 12.14
CA LYS A 251 -35.57 5.20 12.56
C LYS A 251 -36.32 5.87 13.72
N GLN A 252 -35.60 6.33 14.74
CA GLN A 252 -36.21 7.06 15.85
C GLN A 252 -36.91 8.35 15.40
N ALA A 253 -36.33 9.08 14.43
CA ALA A 253 -36.97 10.28 13.86
C ALA A 253 -38.28 9.96 13.12
N TYR A 254 -38.31 8.85 12.36
CA TYR A 254 -39.52 8.37 11.67
C TYR A 254 -40.60 7.84 12.62
N ASP A 255 -40.20 7.09 13.66
CA ASP A 255 -41.10 6.57 14.70
C ASP A 255 -41.74 7.71 15.53
N LEU A 256 -41.02 8.83 15.72
CA LEU A 256 -41.54 10.03 16.39
C LEU A 256 -42.38 10.94 15.48
N ASN A 257 -42.08 10.98 14.18
CA ASN A 257 -42.79 11.82 13.21
C ASN A 257 -42.73 11.20 11.80
N SER A 258 -43.75 10.44 11.44
CA SER A 258 -43.79 9.63 10.21
C SER A 258 -44.14 10.45 8.96
N THR A 259 -43.28 11.40 8.60
CA THR A 259 -43.37 12.17 7.34
C THR A 259 -42.73 11.41 6.17
N ALA A 260 -43.10 11.78 4.94
CA ALA A 260 -42.45 11.24 3.74
C ALA A 260 -40.94 11.55 3.69
N GLU A 261 -40.52 12.73 4.16
CA GLU A 261 -39.10 13.12 4.29
C GLU A 261 -38.34 12.19 5.25
N ASN A 262 -38.91 11.91 6.44
CA ASN A 262 -38.29 10.99 7.40
C ASN A 262 -38.28 9.55 6.88
N GLN A 263 -39.28 9.16 6.08
CA GLN A 263 -39.30 7.85 5.41
C GLN A 263 -38.19 7.71 4.37
N GLU A 264 -37.96 8.74 3.54
CA GLU A 264 -36.88 8.78 2.55
C GLU A 264 -35.50 8.76 3.23
N LEU A 265 -35.33 9.55 4.30
CA LEU A 265 -34.09 9.56 5.08
C LEU A 265 -33.80 8.21 5.76
N LEU A 266 -34.83 7.51 6.25
CA LEU A 266 -34.71 6.16 6.79
C LEU A 266 -34.31 5.16 5.70
N HIS A 267 -35.01 5.14 4.56
CA HIS A 267 -34.71 4.25 3.44
C HIS A 267 -33.25 4.40 2.97
N LYS A 268 -32.80 5.64 2.81
CA LYS A 268 -31.42 5.94 2.41
C LYS A 268 -30.37 5.48 3.43
N ALA A 269 -30.68 5.53 4.73
CA ALA A 269 -29.81 5.01 5.78
C ALA A 269 -29.82 3.48 5.83
N GLU A 270 -30.96 2.83 5.57
CA GLU A 270 -31.08 1.38 5.42
C GLU A 270 -30.24 0.89 4.23
N GLU A 271 -30.43 1.47 3.05
CA GLU A 271 -29.63 1.19 1.85
C GLU A 271 -28.13 1.39 2.07
N GLY A 272 -27.74 2.52 2.68
CA GLY A 272 -26.34 2.81 3.00
C GLY A 272 -25.73 1.78 3.97
N TYR A 273 -26.49 1.30 4.94
CA TYR A 273 -26.03 0.27 5.87
C TYR A 273 -25.97 -1.13 5.21
N GLN A 274 -26.91 -1.48 4.34
CA GLN A 274 -26.82 -2.73 3.57
C GLN A 274 -25.60 -2.73 2.63
N ALA A 275 -25.33 -1.60 1.95
CA ALA A 275 -24.12 -1.43 1.12
C ALA A 275 -22.83 -1.58 1.94
N HIS A 276 -22.81 -1.02 3.17
CA HIS A 276 -21.70 -1.15 4.10
C HIS A 276 -21.45 -2.60 4.53
N LEU A 277 -22.50 -3.31 4.95
CA LEU A 277 -22.42 -4.73 5.36
C LEU A 277 -22.02 -5.64 4.20
N TRP A 278 -22.52 -5.36 2.99
CA TRP A 278 -22.13 -6.09 1.78
C TRP A 278 -20.65 -5.88 1.44
N MET A 279 -20.16 -4.64 1.44
CA MET A 279 -18.73 -4.35 1.26
C MET A 279 -17.86 -5.05 2.32
N LEU A 280 -18.29 -5.08 3.58
CA LEU A 280 -17.60 -5.82 4.63
C LEU A 280 -17.51 -7.32 4.32
N ASN A 281 -18.60 -7.93 3.85
CA ASN A 281 -18.62 -9.34 3.46
C ASN A 281 -17.65 -9.65 2.31
N GLU A 282 -17.68 -8.85 1.23
CA GLU A 282 -16.81 -9.04 0.06
C GLU A 282 -15.32 -8.84 0.38
N LEU A 283 -14.97 -7.91 1.28
CA LEU A 283 -13.58 -7.59 1.60
C LEU A 283 -12.98 -8.46 2.72
N LYS A 284 -13.79 -9.13 3.55
CA LYS A 284 -13.35 -9.91 4.71
C LYS A 284 -12.28 -10.94 4.35
N ASP A 285 -12.62 -11.85 3.43
CA ASP A 285 -11.80 -13.00 3.07
C ASP A 285 -10.92 -12.74 1.83
N ILE A 286 -10.77 -11.47 1.43
CA ILE A 286 -9.93 -11.09 0.29
C ILE A 286 -8.46 -11.46 0.52
N THR A 287 -7.83 -12.04 -0.50
CA THR A 287 -6.42 -12.49 -0.48
C THR A 287 -5.67 -12.00 -1.71
N MET A 288 -4.34 -12.05 -1.68
CA MET A 288 -3.52 -11.71 -2.85
C MET A 288 -3.87 -12.58 -4.08
N GLU A 289 -4.27 -13.83 -3.89
CA GLU A 289 -4.64 -14.73 -4.99
C GLU A 289 -5.89 -14.25 -5.74
N HIS A 290 -6.88 -13.68 -5.03
CA HIS A 290 -8.06 -13.08 -5.65
C HIS A 290 -7.69 -11.92 -6.58
N LEU A 291 -6.64 -11.16 -6.24
CA LEU A 291 -6.14 -10.04 -7.04
C LEU A 291 -5.19 -10.49 -8.17
N ILE A 292 -4.45 -11.59 -7.98
CA ILE A 292 -3.64 -12.20 -9.06
C ILE A 292 -4.55 -12.77 -10.16
N GLN A 293 -5.68 -13.37 -9.76
CA GLN A 293 -6.65 -14.00 -10.66
C GLN A 293 -7.79 -13.05 -11.07
N GLU A 294 -7.78 -11.80 -10.59
CA GLU A 294 -8.80 -10.75 -10.81
C GLU A 294 -10.24 -11.27 -10.66
N LYS A 295 -10.49 -12.03 -9.59
CA LYS A 295 -11.74 -12.75 -9.39
C LYS A 295 -12.91 -11.85 -9.01
N GLY A 296 -14.07 -12.11 -9.62
CA GLY A 296 -15.35 -11.49 -9.26
C GLY A 296 -15.30 -9.97 -9.45
N LEU A 297 -15.70 -9.23 -8.41
CA LEU A 297 -15.69 -7.76 -8.40
C LEU A 297 -14.34 -7.14 -8.76
N LEU A 298 -13.23 -7.83 -8.49
CA LEU A 298 -11.89 -7.33 -8.83
C LEU A 298 -11.64 -7.27 -10.35
N SER A 299 -12.32 -8.08 -11.17
CA SER A 299 -12.26 -7.96 -12.64
C SER A 299 -12.85 -6.62 -13.08
N ASN A 300 -14.07 -6.32 -12.62
CA ASN A 300 -14.77 -5.08 -12.97
C ASN A 300 -14.02 -3.85 -12.46
N PHE A 301 -13.45 -3.92 -11.25
CA PHE A 301 -12.59 -2.86 -10.71
C PHE A 301 -11.31 -2.68 -11.54
N ALA A 302 -10.67 -3.78 -11.94
CA ALA A 302 -9.49 -3.76 -12.80
C ALA A 302 -9.80 -3.14 -14.18
N GLU A 303 -10.92 -3.50 -14.80
CA GLU A 303 -11.35 -2.93 -16.09
C GLU A 303 -11.59 -1.42 -16.02
N GLN A 304 -12.09 -0.91 -14.89
CA GLN A 304 -12.44 0.51 -14.71
C GLN A 304 -11.27 1.37 -14.23
N HIS A 305 -10.44 0.88 -13.30
CA HIS A 305 -9.49 1.72 -12.56
C HIS A 305 -8.01 1.29 -12.65
N LYS A 306 -7.68 0.16 -13.32
CA LYS A 306 -6.28 -0.33 -13.36
C LYS A 306 -5.32 0.71 -13.94
N GLU A 307 -5.70 1.40 -15.02
CA GLU A 307 -4.86 2.45 -15.60
C GLU A 307 -4.63 3.63 -14.64
N GLU A 308 -5.71 4.17 -14.07
CA GLU A 308 -5.69 5.27 -13.10
C GLU A 308 -4.79 4.95 -11.88
N ILE A 309 -4.85 3.70 -11.41
CA ILE A 309 -3.99 3.21 -10.32
C ILE A 309 -2.52 3.14 -10.76
N TYR A 310 -2.21 2.61 -11.95
CA TYR A 310 -0.83 2.59 -12.46
C TYR A 310 -0.26 4.01 -12.62
N GLN A 311 -1.05 4.94 -13.15
CA GLN A 311 -0.68 6.36 -13.24
C GLN A 311 -0.44 6.95 -11.84
N THR A 312 -1.34 6.73 -10.89
CA THR A 312 -1.22 7.19 -9.48
C THR A 312 0.02 6.62 -8.78
N ILE A 313 0.35 5.35 -9.03
CA ILE A 313 1.56 4.70 -8.50
C ILE A 313 2.83 5.30 -9.13
N ALA A 314 2.80 5.67 -10.41
CA ALA A 314 3.93 6.30 -11.11
C ALA A 314 4.17 7.76 -10.70
N GLN A 315 3.13 8.51 -10.29
CA GLN A 315 3.26 9.90 -9.85
C GLN A 315 4.18 10.07 -8.63
N LYS A 316 4.81 11.25 -8.50
CA LYS A 316 5.70 11.63 -7.37
C LYS A 316 4.94 12.03 -6.09
N LEU A 317 3.87 11.28 -5.77
CA LEU A 317 3.09 11.45 -4.53
C LEU A 317 3.72 10.67 -3.36
N SER A 318 3.44 11.10 -2.14
CA SER A 318 3.79 10.33 -0.94
C SER A 318 3.00 9.01 -0.87
N PRO A 319 3.50 7.98 -0.15
CA PRO A 319 2.78 6.71 -0.01
C PRO A 319 1.36 6.87 0.58
N GLN A 320 1.16 7.85 1.48
CA GLN A 320 -0.15 8.11 2.07
C GLN A 320 -1.12 8.70 1.04
N GLN A 321 -0.73 9.73 0.29
CA GLN A 321 -1.57 10.33 -0.75
C GLN A 321 -2.00 9.30 -1.81
N LYS A 322 -1.10 8.38 -2.18
CA LYS A 322 -1.44 7.26 -3.09
C LYS A 322 -2.46 6.31 -2.47
N MET A 323 -2.32 6.01 -1.18
CA MET A 323 -3.28 5.16 -0.46
C MET A 323 -4.65 5.84 -0.35
N ASP A 324 -4.68 7.14 -0.05
CA ASP A 324 -5.93 7.89 0.11
C ASP A 324 -6.69 7.95 -1.22
N ALA A 325 -6.02 8.32 -2.32
CA ALA A 325 -6.63 8.36 -3.66
C ALA A 325 -7.21 6.99 -4.08
N ILE A 326 -6.43 5.92 -3.94
CA ILE A 326 -6.84 4.57 -4.34
C ILE A 326 -7.90 3.99 -3.38
N SER A 327 -7.90 4.39 -2.11
CA SER A 327 -8.96 3.99 -1.15
C SER A 327 -10.30 4.67 -1.45
N VAL A 328 -10.30 5.92 -1.94
CA VAL A 328 -11.53 6.60 -2.40
C VAL A 328 -12.13 5.89 -3.60
N LEU A 329 -11.32 5.55 -4.62
CA LEU A 329 -11.77 4.79 -5.79
C LEU A 329 -12.36 3.43 -5.40
N LEU A 330 -11.70 2.71 -4.49
CA LEU A 330 -12.20 1.43 -3.98
C LEU A 330 -13.52 1.59 -3.22
N ALA A 331 -13.64 2.56 -2.31
CA ALA A 331 -14.86 2.76 -1.53
C ALA A 331 -16.06 3.13 -2.42
N ASP A 332 -15.86 4.03 -3.38
CA ASP A 332 -16.88 4.43 -4.35
C ASP A 332 -17.30 3.25 -5.25
N PHE A 333 -16.33 2.47 -5.75
CA PHE A 333 -16.60 1.26 -6.53
C PHE A 333 -17.44 0.24 -5.77
N TYR A 334 -17.06 -0.12 -4.53
CA TYR A 334 -17.80 -1.13 -3.75
C TYR A 334 -19.21 -0.65 -3.38
N HIS A 335 -19.41 0.62 -3.01
CA HIS A 335 -20.75 1.15 -2.78
C HIS A 335 -21.61 1.13 -4.05
N LYS A 336 -21.07 1.51 -5.22
CA LYS A 336 -21.80 1.45 -6.50
C LYS A 336 -22.12 0.02 -6.94
N ALA A 337 -21.20 -0.91 -6.70
CA ALA A 337 -21.37 -2.32 -7.03
C ALA A 337 -22.55 -2.96 -6.28
N PHE A 338 -22.78 -2.58 -5.02
CA PHE A 338 -23.97 -3.00 -4.26
C PHE A 338 -25.26 -2.63 -5.00
N PHE A 339 -25.48 -1.36 -5.31
CA PHE A 339 -26.71 -0.89 -5.99
C PHE A 339 -26.91 -1.55 -7.37
N ASN A 340 -25.83 -1.74 -8.13
CA ASN A 340 -25.88 -2.42 -9.42
C ASN A 340 -26.22 -3.92 -9.29
N SER A 341 -25.81 -4.57 -8.19
CA SER A 341 -26.13 -5.97 -7.90
C SER A 341 -27.54 -6.17 -7.33
N SER A 342 -28.10 -5.15 -6.64
CA SER A 342 -29.48 -5.17 -6.11
C SER A 342 -30.55 -4.74 -7.12
N SER A 343 -30.15 -4.33 -8.34
CA SER A 343 -31.05 -3.89 -9.42
C SER A 343 -31.34 -4.98 -10.48
N ASN A 344 -30.87 -6.22 -10.25
CA ASN A 344 -31.13 -7.42 -11.08
C ASN A 344 -31.80 -8.51 -10.23
#